data_AF-A0A848YAB9-F1
#
_entry.id   AF-A0A848YAB9-F1
#
_cell.length_a   1.000
_cell.length_b   1.000
_cell.length_c   1.000
_cell.angle_alpha   90.00
_cell.angle_beta   90.00
_cell.angle_gamma   90.00
#
_symmetry.space_group_name_H-M   'P 1'
#
loop_
_entity.id
_entity.type
_entity.pdbx_description
1 polymer ?
#
loop_
_entity_poly.entity_id
_entity_poly.type
_entity_poly.pdbx_seq_one_letter_code
_entity_poly.pdbx_strand_id
1 'polypeptide(L)'
;FYAGGLTDHNKKVQSVLDTVKDHSENWLLTWTMQELQSKEEIPEKRGLWGGAPAKEIFYVNTYDVDCAAQGVSSIERYALVPHVAYQAAFAKGLADDIFNDYRCYIASGEHILRHV
;
A
#
# COMPACT_ATOMS: atom_id res chain seq x y z
N PHE A 1 -13.71 -8.78 2.48
CA PHE A 1 -12.77 -9.78 1.92
C PHE A 1 -11.39 -9.45 2.44
N TYR A 2 -10.86 -10.27 3.35
CA TYR A 2 -9.49 -10.11 3.87
C TYR A 2 -8.78 -11.47 3.78
N ALA A 3 -7.51 -11.42 3.37
CA ALA A 3 -6.44 -12.38 3.69
C ALA A 3 -6.28 -13.72 2.94
N GLY A 4 -7.03 -14.01 1.87
CA GLY A 4 -6.66 -15.14 0.99
C GLY A 4 -5.29 -14.91 0.32
N GLY A 5 -5.15 -13.76 -0.36
CA GLY A 5 -3.90 -13.35 -1.00
C GLY A 5 -2.77 -13.03 0.00
N LEU A 6 -3.10 -12.49 1.18
CA LEU A 6 -2.10 -12.18 2.22
C LEU A 6 -1.34 -13.44 2.65
N THR A 7 -2.04 -14.57 2.80
CA THR A 7 -1.42 -15.80 3.29
C THR A 7 -0.47 -16.43 2.26
N ASP A 8 -0.84 -16.42 0.99
CA ASP A 8 -0.01 -17.01 -0.08
C ASP A 8 1.14 -16.07 -0.49
N HIS A 9 0.88 -14.76 -0.52
CA HIS A 9 1.91 -13.73 -0.67
C HIS A 9 2.95 -13.83 0.46
N ASN A 10 2.51 -13.98 1.71
CA ASN A 10 3.41 -14.12 2.86
C ASN A 10 4.27 -15.39 2.77
N LYS A 11 3.73 -16.51 2.25
CA LYS A 11 4.55 -17.72 1.99
C LYS A 11 5.63 -17.48 0.94
N LYS A 12 5.30 -16.82 -0.18
CA LYS A 12 6.26 -16.49 -1.24
C LYS A 12 7.37 -15.58 -0.71
N VAL A 13 6.99 -14.51 -0.01
CA VAL A 13 7.91 -13.58 0.65
C VAL A 13 8.81 -14.33 1.63
N GLN A 14 8.24 -15.11 2.54
CA GLN A 14 9.02 -15.86 3.52
C GLN A 14 10.01 -16.81 2.83
N SER A 15 9.60 -17.49 1.76
CA SER A 15 10.49 -18.37 1.00
C SER A 15 11.71 -17.65 0.42
N VAL A 16 11.59 -16.36 0.08
CA VAL A 16 12.70 -15.51 -0.35
C VAL A 16 13.56 -15.13 0.84
N LEU A 17 12.95 -14.59 1.89
CA LEU A 17 13.67 -14.10 3.08
C LEU A 17 14.46 -15.21 3.78
N ASP A 18 13.94 -16.45 3.80
CA ASP A 18 14.62 -17.62 4.35
C ASP A 18 15.92 -17.98 3.61
N THR A 19 16.08 -17.52 2.36
CA THR A 19 17.33 -17.73 1.60
C THR A 19 18.39 -16.67 1.85
N VAL A 20 18.00 -15.55 2.46
CA VAL A 20 18.93 -14.48 2.83
C VAL A 20 19.58 -14.84 4.17
N LYS A 21 20.89 -15.14 4.13
CA LYS A 21 21.63 -15.57 5.32
C LYS A 21 21.81 -14.48 6.36
N ASP A 22 21.90 -13.22 5.92
CA ASP A 22 22.07 -12.08 6.81
C ASP A 22 20.71 -11.63 7.37
N HIS A 23 20.53 -11.79 8.68
CA HIS A 23 19.31 -11.42 9.38
C HIS A 23 19.04 -9.90 9.41
N SER A 24 20.03 -9.07 9.09
CA SER A 24 19.81 -7.63 8.94
C SER A 24 19.22 -7.23 7.58
N GLU A 25 19.29 -8.14 6.59
CA GLU A 25 18.87 -7.93 5.21
C GLU A 25 17.65 -8.81 4.83
N ASN A 26 17.12 -9.60 5.77
CA ASN A 26 16.05 -10.57 5.53
C ASN A 26 14.65 -10.05 5.89
N TRP A 27 14.36 -8.79 5.60
CA TRP A 27 13.07 -8.16 5.91
C TRP A 27 12.40 -7.58 4.66
N LEU A 28 11.09 -7.35 4.77
CA LEU A 28 10.27 -6.64 3.80
C LEU A 28 9.30 -5.76 4.57
N LEU A 29 9.27 -4.46 4.26
CA LEU A 29 8.29 -3.53 4.81
C LEU A 29 7.30 -3.14 3.71
N THR A 30 6.02 -3.41 3.92
CA THR A 30 4.95 -2.97 3.02
C THR A 30 4.01 -2.01 3.74
N TRP A 31 3.60 -0.94 3.07
CA TRP A 31 2.56 -0.05 3.58
C TRP A 31 1.63 0.39 2.45
N THR A 32 0.46 0.89 2.84
CA THR A 32 -0.56 1.39 1.90
C THR A 32 -0.85 2.84 2.25
N MET A 33 -0.82 3.73 1.25
CA MET A 33 -1.28 5.09 1.36
C MET A 33 -2.69 5.17 0.76
N GLN A 34 -3.64 5.69 1.53
CA GLN A 34 -5.01 5.90 1.10
C GLN A 34 -5.29 7.40 1.11
N GLU A 35 -5.86 7.91 0.02
CA GLU A 35 -6.24 9.32 -0.09
C GLU A 35 -7.76 9.48 -0.16
N LEU A 36 -8.27 10.52 0.51
CA LEU A 36 -9.65 10.98 0.42
C LEU A 36 -9.64 12.42 -0.06
N GLN A 37 -10.15 12.63 -1.26
CA GLN A 37 -10.21 13.93 -1.91
C GLN A 37 -11.52 14.61 -1.56
N SER A 38 -11.41 15.81 -0.96
CA SER A 38 -12.56 16.65 -0.69
C SER A 38 -13.16 17.16 -2.00
N LYS A 39 -14.48 17.00 -2.16
CA LYS A 39 -15.22 17.45 -3.34
C LYS A 39 -16.00 18.72 -3.05
N GLU A 40 -16.64 18.78 -1.89
CA GLU A 40 -17.52 19.88 -1.51
C GLU A 40 -17.63 19.99 0.01
N GLU A 41 -17.65 21.22 0.50
CA GLU A 41 -17.96 21.53 1.89
C GLU A 41 -19.33 22.20 1.96
N ILE A 42 -20.25 21.62 2.72
CA ILE A 42 -21.54 22.21 3.05
C ILE A 42 -21.40 22.89 4.40
N PRO A 43 -21.46 24.24 4.46
CA PRO A 43 -21.30 24.96 5.71
C PRO A 43 -22.49 24.75 6.64
N GLU A 44 -22.24 24.89 7.94
CA GLU A 44 -23.28 24.84 8.98
C GLU A 44 -24.36 25.90 8.69
N LYS A 45 -25.64 25.50 8.81
CA LYS A 45 -26.77 26.44 8.80
C LYS A 45 -27.41 26.43 10.18
N ARG A 46 -27.45 27.58 10.84
CA ARG A 46 -28.11 27.74 12.14
C ARG A 46 -29.27 28.73 12.03
N GLY A 47 -30.48 28.27 12.33
CA GLY A 47 -31.71 29.07 12.29
C GLY A 47 -32.52 28.97 13.58
N LEU A 48 -33.53 29.83 13.72
CA LEU A 48 -34.38 29.94 14.92
C LEU A 48 -35.25 28.69 15.19
N TRP A 49 -35.39 27.79 14.20
CA TRP A 49 -36.24 26.59 14.28
C TRP A 49 -35.48 25.29 14.02
N GLY A 50 -34.14 25.33 14.09
CA GLY A 50 -33.27 24.18 13.83
C GLY A 50 -32.03 24.55 13.03
N GLY A 51 -31.05 23.65 13.01
CA GLY A 51 -29.81 23.82 12.26
C GLY A 51 -29.33 22.51 11.63
N ALA A 52 -28.49 22.63 10.60
CA ALA A 52 -27.79 21.52 9.97
C ALA A 52 -26.27 21.69 10.23
N PRO A 53 -25.58 20.65 10.74
CA PRO A 53 -24.15 20.70 10.96
C PRO A 53 -23.39 20.84 9.64
N ALA A 54 -22.17 21.36 9.71
CA ALA A 54 -21.26 21.34 8.58
C ALA A 54 -21.00 19.89 8.12
N LYS A 55 -20.90 19.69 6.81
CA LYS A 55 -20.61 18.38 6.21
C LYS A 55 -19.54 18.54 5.15
N GLU A 56 -18.63 17.59 5.11
CA GLU A 56 -17.68 17.47 4.02
C GLU A 56 -18.06 16.26 3.16
N ILE A 57 -18.08 16.46 1.84
CA ILE A 57 -18.37 15.44 0.86
C ILE A 57 -17.04 15.06 0.20
N PHE A 58 -16.67 13.80 0.33
CA PHE A 58 -15.46 13.25 -0.28
C PHE A 58 -15.78 12.49 -1.56
N TYR A 59 -14.84 12.48 -2.50
CA TYR A 59 -14.88 11.66 -3.69
C TYR A 59 -14.43 10.23 -3.35
N VAL A 60 -15.22 9.23 -3.73
CA VAL A 60 -14.81 7.82 -3.69
C VAL A 60 -14.66 7.34 -5.11
N ASN A 61 -13.50 6.76 -5.45
CA ASN A 61 -13.28 6.22 -6.77
C ASN A 61 -14.00 4.87 -6.90
N THR A 62 -15.12 4.87 -7.61
CA THR A 62 -15.95 3.68 -7.82
C THR A 62 -15.55 2.86 -9.04
N TYR A 63 -14.62 3.36 -9.87
CA TYR A 63 -14.08 2.63 -11.02
C TYR A 63 -13.01 1.60 -10.61
N ASP A 64 -12.34 1.84 -9.49
CA ASP A 64 -11.39 0.91 -8.88
C ASP A 64 -12.11 0.11 -7.78
N VAL A 65 -12.10 -1.22 -7.90
CA VAL A 65 -12.81 -2.11 -6.98
C VAL A 65 -12.25 -2.06 -5.56
N ASP A 66 -10.94 -1.87 -5.40
CA ASP A 66 -10.29 -1.77 -4.10
C ASP A 66 -10.62 -0.43 -3.45
N CYS A 67 -10.61 0.66 -4.23
CA CYS A 67 -11.00 1.99 -3.76
C CYS A 67 -12.48 2.03 -3.36
N ALA A 68 -13.36 1.45 -4.18
CA ALA A 68 -14.80 1.36 -3.91
C ALA A 68 -15.10 0.57 -2.64
N ALA A 69 -14.42 -0.56 -2.45
CA ALA A 69 -14.60 -1.40 -1.27
C ALA A 69 -14.10 -0.73 0.02
N GLN A 70 -13.07 0.11 -0.07
CA GLN A 70 -12.45 0.78 1.08
C GLN A 70 -13.01 2.20 1.31
N GLY A 71 -13.81 2.73 0.39
CA GLY A 71 -14.41 4.06 0.50
C GLY A 71 -13.39 5.20 0.35
N VAL A 72 -12.39 5.03 -0.52
CA VAL A 72 -11.29 5.99 -0.70
C VAL A 72 -11.22 6.50 -2.15
N SER A 73 -10.53 7.61 -2.37
CA SER A 73 -10.33 8.19 -3.71
C SER A 73 -9.20 7.49 -4.46
N SER A 74 -8.14 7.13 -3.77
CA SER A 74 -6.99 6.43 -4.35
C SER A 74 -6.32 5.52 -3.31
N ILE A 75 -5.65 4.49 -3.81
CA ILE A 75 -4.85 3.56 -3.03
C ILE A 75 -3.50 3.43 -3.72
N GLU A 76 -2.43 3.67 -2.97
CA GLU A 76 -1.07 3.41 -3.43
C GLU A 76 -0.39 2.42 -2.49
N ARG A 77 0.15 1.34 -3.04
CA ARG A 77 0.86 0.31 -2.28
C ARG A 77 2.36 0.51 -2.45
N TYR A 78 3.08 0.40 -1.35
CA TYR A 78 4.51 0.63 -1.30
C TYR A 78 5.22 -0.54 -0.63
N ALA A 79 6.43 -0.84 -1.12
CA ALA A 79 7.30 -1.85 -0.57
C ALA A 79 8.71 -1.28 -0.40
N LEU A 80 9.37 -1.59 0.70
CA LEU A 80 10.77 -1.34 0.94
C LEU A 80 11.45 -2.67 1.29
N VAL A 81 12.48 -3.01 0.53
CA VAL A 81 13.18 -4.30 0.64
C VAL A 81 14.69 -4.10 0.54
N PRO A 82 15.51 -4.83 1.29
CA PRO A 82 16.95 -4.81 1.12
C PRO A 82 17.37 -5.35 -0.25
N HIS A 83 18.47 -4.83 -0.80
CA HIS A 83 18.99 -5.22 -2.11
C HIS A 83 19.24 -6.73 -2.18
N VAL A 84 19.78 -7.34 -1.12
CA VAL A 84 20.06 -8.78 -1.09
C VAL A 84 18.77 -9.60 -1.18
N ALA A 85 17.73 -9.22 -0.43
CA ALA A 85 16.42 -9.88 -0.50
C ALA A 85 15.73 -9.69 -1.85
N TYR A 86 15.84 -8.49 -2.44
CA TYR A 86 15.33 -8.22 -3.78
C TYR A 86 15.99 -9.11 -4.84
N GLN A 87 17.33 -9.21 -4.81
CA GLN A 87 18.07 -10.09 -5.72
C GLN A 87 17.70 -11.56 -5.53
N ALA A 88 17.46 -12.00 -4.29
CA ALA A 88 16.99 -13.36 -4.02
C ALA A 88 15.58 -13.61 -4.61
N ALA A 89 14.67 -12.64 -4.52
CA ALA A 89 13.35 -12.72 -5.15
C ALA A 89 13.46 -12.80 -6.68
N PHE A 90 14.32 -11.97 -7.26
CA PHE A 90 14.57 -11.93 -8.70
C PHE A 90 15.17 -13.25 -9.20
N ALA A 91 16.19 -13.78 -8.52
CA ALA A 91 16.82 -15.05 -8.86
C ALA A 91 15.84 -16.25 -8.78
N LYS A 92 14.81 -16.15 -7.94
CA LYS A 92 13.74 -17.14 -7.83
C LYS A 92 12.60 -16.95 -8.84
N GLY A 93 12.63 -15.87 -9.64
CA GLY A 93 11.54 -15.51 -10.55
C GLY A 93 10.26 -15.09 -9.81
N LEU A 94 10.37 -14.66 -8.56
CA LEU A 94 9.24 -14.23 -7.71
C LEU A 94 9.14 -12.71 -7.58
N ALA A 95 10.10 -11.95 -8.13
CA ALA A 95 10.12 -10.49 -7.99
C ALA A 95 8.83 -9.84 -8.52
N ASP A 96 8.42 -10.16 -9.75
CA ASP A 96 7.22 -9.59 -10.37
C ASP A 96 5.96 -9.96 -9.57
N ASP A 97 5.86 -11.22 -9.15
CA ASP A 97 4.75 -11.74 -8.34
C ASP A 97 4.62 -11.05 -6.97
N ILE A 98 5.73 -10.62 -6.38
CA ILE A 98 5.75 -9.98 -5.06
C ILE A 98 5.61 -8.46 -5.19
N PHE A 99 6.23 -7.84 -6.18
CA PHE A 99 6.44 -6.40 -6.21
C PHE A 99 5.67 -5.64 -7.30
N ASN A 100 5.06 -6.28 -8.31
CA ASN A 100 4.38 -5.56 -9.41
C ASN A 100 3.29 -4.60 -8.94
N ASP A 101 2.52 -4.99 -7.93
CA ASP A 101 1.42 -4.16 -7.40
C ASP A 101 1.92 -3.08 -6.42
N TYR A 102 3.23 -2.98 -6.20
CA TYR A 102 3.86 -2.08 -5.24
C TYR A 102 4.82 -1.12 -5.93
N ARG A 103 4.80 0.14 -5.49
CA ARG A 103 5.93 1.04 -5.72
C ARG A 103 7.09 0.58 -4.83
N CYS A 104 8.06 -0.09 -5.45
CA CYS A 104 9.15 -0.75 -4.75
C CYS A 104 10.36 0.17 -4.56
N TYR A 105 10.88 0.19 -3.34
CA TYR A 105 12.12 0.83 -2.95
C TYR A 105 13.11 -0.23 -2.49
N ILE A 106 14.36 -0.09 -2.91
CA ILE A 106 15.44 -1.02 -2.58
C ILE A 106 16.43 -0.32 -1.64
N ALA A 107 16.57 -0.83 -0.42
CA ALA A 107 17.58 -0.38 0.53
C ALA A 107 18.93 -1.06 0.22
N SER A 108 20.00 -0.28 0.11
CA SER A 108 21.36 -0.78 -0.13
C SER A 108 22.34 0.00 0.74
N GLY A 109 22.70 -0.58 1.90
CA GLY A 109 23.43 0.15 2.95
C GLY A 109 22.64 1.37 3.42
N GLU A 110 23.28 2.53 3.45
CA GLU A 110 22.66 3.80 3.89
C GLU A 110 21.83 4.51 2.81
N HIS A 111 21.59 3.87 1.66
CA HIS A 111 20.91 4.48 0.52
C HIS A 111 19.61 3.74 0.19
N ILE A 112 18.60 4.50 -0.25
CA ILE A 112 17.35 3.98 -0.79
C ILE A 112 17.30 4.30 -2.28
N LEU A 113 17.23 3.26 -3.10
CA LEU A 113 17.06 3.36 -4.54
C LEU A 113 15.58 3.17 -4.88
N ARG A 114 15.01 4.08 -5.67
CA ARG A 114 13.66 3.89 -6.20
C ARG A 114 13.72 2.93 -7.38
N HIS A 115 12.99 1.84 -7.32
CA HIS A 115 12.72 1.01 -8.49
C HIS A 115 11.42 1.51 -9.14
N VAL A 116 11.42 1.62 -10.47
CA VAL A 116 10.28 2.07 -11.28
C VAL A 116 9.62 0.84 -11.88
#